data_AF-A0A4R1RI88-F1
#
_entry.id   AF-A0A4R1RI88-F1
#
_cell.length_a   1.000
_cell.length_b   1.000
_cell.length_c   1.000
_cell.angle_alpha   90.00
_cell.angle_beta   90.00
_cell.angle_gamma   90.00
#
_symmetry.space_group_name_H-M   'P 1'
#
loop_
_entity.id
_entity.type
_entity.pdbx_description
1 polymer ?
#
loop_
_entity_poly.entity_id
_entity_poly.type
_entity_poly.pdbx_seq_one_letter_code
_entity_poly.pdbx_strand_id
1 'polypeptide(L)'
;MNRVVQNASQYVLEYLNNHLNTSFIYHNYKHTHYVVSKIEELLQSIDLTTEEKEIILLAGWFHDIGYTVNKAKHEDHSMAIAKKYLEEQNYDAAKTAQVLACINATKLGEKPSNLLEEIISDADFAHLADTNYKNISENLRLEFANTDCGMYSNEEWLDENIKVFTNHKYYTKEANLKWSSVKNENLKALHKQLKKQVKKAKSKTNSDNRSERSVDTLFRVTLKNHITLSDIADTKANILLSVNAIIISIALSNLIPKFDNPKNAFLIYPTIIFVVFSVVAIILSVIATRPSITSGKFTKEDVANKKVNLLFFGNFHKMTLPEFEEGITQVMNDKDYLYSSMTKDLYFLGKVLDRKYRILRWTYSIFMIGIIVSVIAFAVSYKYLCVVV
;
A
#
# COMPACT_ATOMS: atom_id res chain seq x y z
N MET A 1 8.25 -51.35 29.55
CA MET A 1 7.02 -50.92 28.86
C MET A 1 6.10 -52.12 28.75
N ASN A 2 4.82 -51.97 29.10
CA ASN A 2 3.85 -53.06 29.12
C ASN A 2 3.58 -53.57 27.67
N ARG A 3 3.44 -54.89 27.48
CA ARG A 3 3.24 -55.52 26.17
C ARG A 3 2.00 -54.98 25.45
N VAL A 4 0.94 -54.65 26.18
CA VAL A 4 -0.30 -54.08 25.61
C VAL A 4 -0.03 -52.70 24.98
N VAL A 5 0.67 -51.83 25.70
CA VAL A 5 1.03 -50.48 25.22
C VAL A 5 1.98 -50.55 24.02
N GLN A 6 2.92 -51.50 24.02
CA GLN A 6 3.82 -51.71 22.87
C GLN A 6 3.05 -52.13 21.61
N ASN A 7 2.10 -53.07 21.74
CA ASN A 7 1.26 -53.49 20.62
C ASN A 7 0.40 -52.33 20.11
N ALA A 8 -0.17 -51.51 21.02
CA ALA A 8 -0.95 -50.34 20.65
C ALA A 8 -0.12 -49.30 19.88
N SER A 9 1.11 -49.02 20.33
CA SER A 9 2.03 -48.13 19.63
C SER A 9 2.31 -48.58 18.20
N GLN A 10 2.59 -49.87 18.00
CA GLN A 10 2.83 -50.44 16.67
C GLN A 10 1.58 -50.37 15.78
N TYR A 11 0.41 -50.70 16.35
CA TYR A 11 -0.86 -50.59 15.64
C TYR A 11 -1.12 -49.16 15.16
N VAL A 12 -0.93 -48.17 16.04
CA VAL A 12 -1.15 -46.76 15.71
C VAL A 12 -0.19 -46.27 14.63
N LEU A 13 1.08 -46.68 14.69
CA LEU A 13 2.07 -46.36 13.65
C LEU A 13 1.63 -46.88 12.28
N GLU A 14 1.27 -48.16 12.20
CA GLU A 14 0.81 -48.78 10.96
C GLU A 14 -0.50 -48.16 10.48
N TYR A 15 -1.43 -47.90 11.39
CA TYR A 15 -2.73 -47.33 11.06
C TYR A 15 -2.60 -45.92 10.48
N LEU A 16 -1.85 -45.03 11.14
CA LEU A 16 -1.62 -43.67 10.66
C LEU A 16 -0.87 -43.66 9.32
N ASN A 17 0.15 -44.51 9.14
CA ASN A 17 0.90 -44.58 7.88
C ASN A 17 0.03 -45.03 6.70
N ASN A 18 -0.97 -45.88 6.94
CA ASN A 18 -1.82 -46.44 5.89
C ASN A 18 -3.08 -45.61 5.62
N HIS A 19 -3.58 -44.83 6.59
CA HIS A 19 -4.88 -44.18 6.51
C HIS A 19 -4.85 -42.64 6.66
N LEU A 20 -3.77 -42.06 7.18
CA LEU A 20 -3.70 -40.61 7.37
C LEU A 20 -3.40 -39.92 6.04
N ASN A 21 -4.21 -38.92 5.69
CA ASN A 21 -3.98 -38.11 4.51
C ASN A 21 -2.66 -37.30 4.66
N THR A 22 -1.87 -37.23 3.59
CA THR A 22 -0.60 -36.49 3.55
C THR A 22 -0.72 -34.99 3.83
N SER A 23 -1.93 -34.42 3.79
CA SER A 23 -2.21 -33.04 4.20
C SER A 23 -1.99 -32.79 5.70
N PHE A 24 -2.03 -33.82 6.55
CA PHE A 24 -1.81 -33.73 8.00
C PHE A 24 -0.32 -33.70 8.35
N ILE A 25 0.25 -32.50 8.36
CA ILE A 25 1.69 -32.26 8.62
C ILE A 25 1.99 -32.21 10.13
N TYR A 26 1.02 -31.82 10.96
CA TYR A 26 1.16 -31.74 12.40
C TYR A 26 0.56 -32.97 13.09
N HIS A 27 -0.72 -33.27 12.89
CA HIS A 27 -1.41 -34.39 13.55
C HIS A 27 -1.08 -35.73 12.88
N ASN A 28 0.16 -36.20 13.09
CA ASN A 28 0.68 -37.47 12.60
C ASN A 28 1.38 -38.27 13.70
N TYR A 29 1.94 -39.43 13.36
CA TYR A 29 2.59 -40.31 14.33
C TYR A 29 3.67 -39.60 15.17
N LYS A 30 4.40 -38.63 14.60
CA LYS A 30 5.42 -37.87 15.35
C LYS A 30 4.79 -37.03 16.45
N HIS A 31 3.63 -36.43 16.19
CA HIS A 31 2.86 -35.72 17.23
C HIS A 31 2.31 -36.70 18.27
N THR A 32 1.71 -37.81 17.85
CA THR A 32 1.21 -38.84 18.79
C THR A 32 2.32 -39.35 19.72
N HIS A 33 3.48 -39.69 19.17
CA HIS A 33 4.64 -40.10 19.94
C HIS A 33 5.14 -38.97 20.85
N TYR A 34 5.10 -37.71 20.39
CA TYR A 34 5.45 -36.56 21.22
C TYR A 34 4.54 -36.46 22.45
N VAL A 35 3.22 -36.53 22.27
CA VAL A 35 2.24 -36.49 23.38
C VAL A 35 2.49 -37.63 24.37
N VAL A 36 2.69 -38.86 23.89
CA VAL A 36 3.02 -40.01 24.75
C VAL A 36 4.30 -39.78 25.55
N SER A 37 5.35 -39.23 24.93
CA SER A 37 6.59 -38.90 25.66
C SER A 37 6.38 -37.84 26.75
N LYS A 38 5.40 -36.95 26.57
CA LYS A 38 5.03 -35.91 27.55
C LYS A 38 4.19 -36.47 28.68
N ILE A 39 3.32 -37.44 28.39
CA ILE A 39 2.66 -38.26 29.43
C ILE A 39 3.74 -38.95 30.27
N GLU A 40 4.67 -39.68 29.67
CA GLU A 40 5.76 -40.35 30.37
C GLU A 40 6.61 -39.39 31.23
N GLU A 41 6.87 -38.17 30.74
CA GLU A 41 7.58 -37.12 31.48
C GLU A 41 6.83 -36.67 32.76
N LEU A 42 5.50 -36.60 32.72
CA LEU A 42 4.68 -36.28 33.89
C LEU A 42 4.61 -37.45 34.88
N LEU A 43 4.49 -38.67 34.36
CA LEU A 43 4.44 -39.91 35.16
C LEU A 43 5.71 -40.20 35.98
N GLN A 44 6.82 -39.51 35.72
CA GLN A 44 8.03 -39.59 36.56
C GLN A 44 7.84 -38.97 37.95
N SER A 45 6.89 -38.05 38.10
CA SER A 45 6.66 -37.28 39.32
C SER A 45 5.28 -37.51 39.93
N ILE A 46 4.36 -38.10 39.17
CA ILE A 46 3.02 -38.47 39.62
C ILE A 46 3.00 -39.96 39.98
N ASP A 47 2.59 -40.28 41.20
CA ASP A 47 2.41 -41.65 41.61
C ASP A 47 1.06 -42.17 41.11
N LEU A 48 1.12 -43.13 40.20
CA LEU A 48 -0.02 -43.84 39.62
C LEU A 48 0.25 -45.34 39.67
N THR A 49 -0.81 -46.10 39.85
CA THR A 49 -0.79 -47.57 39.76
C THR A 49 -0.34 -48.01 38.37
N THR A 50 0.13 -49.25 38.26
CA THR A 50 0.51 -49.84 36.96
C THR A 50 -0.65 -49.84 35.96
N GLU A 51 -1.88 -49.98 36.44
CA GLU A 51 -3.09 -49.99 35.60
C GLU A 51 -3.42 -48.59 35.08
N GLU A 52 -3.37 -47.56 35.93
CA GLU A 52 -3.58 -46.17 35.53
C GLU A 52 -2.53 -45.70 34.50
N LYS A 53 -1.27 -46.09 34.69
CA LYS A 53 -0.19 -45.83 33.73
C LYS A 53 -0.44 -46.50 32.38
N GLU A 54 -0.95 -47.73 32.38
CA GLU A 54 -1.34 -48.44 31.16
C GLU A 54 -2.48 -47.70 30.43
N ILE A 55 -3.53 -47.31 31.16
CA ILE A 55 -4.70 -46.60 30.61
C ILE A 55 -4.30 -45.28 29.94
N ILE A 56 -3.52 -44.44 30.62
CA ILE A 56 -3.17 -43.12 30.10
C ILE A 56 -2.23 -43.21 28.89
N LEU A 57 -1.32 -44.19 28.86
CA LEU A 57 -0.45 -44.41 27.71
C LEU A 57 -1.24 -44.93 26.50
N LEU A 58 -2.23 -45.82 26.71
CA LEU A 58 -3.14 -46.24 25.64
C LEU A 58 -3.93 -45.04 25.09
N ALA A 59 -4.49 -44.20 25.97
CA ALA A 59 -5.19 -42.99 25.54
C ALA A 59 -4.28 -42.07 24.73
N GLY A 60 -3.04 -41.84 25.18
CA GLY A 60 -2.05 -41.04 24.45
C GLY A 60 -1.73 -41.58 23.06
N TRP A 61 -1.64 -42.90 22.86
CA TRP A 61 -1.44 -43.48 21.53
C TRP A 61 -2.65 -43.31 20.61
N PHE A 62 -3.86 -43.33 21.16
CA PHE A 62 -5.08 -43.31 20.36
C PHE A 62 -5.74 -41.94 20.20
N HIS A 63 -5.37 -40.90 20.97
CA HIS A 63 -6.13 -39.65 21.05
C HIS A 63 -6.44 -39.00 19.69
N ASP A 64 -5.48 -39.03 18.76
CA ASP A 64 -5.56 -38.37 17.46
C ASP A 64 -5.74 -39.31 16.25
N ILE A 65 -5.89 -40.62 16.48
CA ILE A 65 -5.98 -41.58 15.36
C ILE A 65 -7.21 -41.31 14.46
N GLY A 66 -8.25 -40.67 14.98
CA GLY A 66 -9.47 -40.32 14.27
C GLY A 66 -9.31 -39.23 13.20
N TYR A 67 -8.17 -38.53 13.14
CA TYR A 67 -7.86 -37.63 12.01
C TYR A 67 -7.83 -38.36 10.67
N THR A 68 -7.61 -39.67 10.67
CA THR A 68 -7.72 -40.56 9.49
C THR A 68 -9.14 -40.68 8.92
N VAL A 69 -10.17 -40.36 9.72
CA VAL A 69 -11.58 -40.51 9.33
C VAL A 69 -12.24 -39.15 9.15
N ASN A 70 -12.20 -38.31 10.18
CA ASN A 70 -12.84 -37.00 10.15
C ASN A 70 -12.19 -36.04 11.13
N LYS A 71 -11.59 -34.97 10.60
CA LYS A 71 -10.95 -33.91 11.37
C LYS A 71 -11.88 -33.23 12.40
N ALA A 72 -13.13 -32.92 12.02
CA ALA A 72 -14.04 -32.11 12.87
C ALA A 72 -14.59 -32.90 14.07
N LYS A 73 -14.51 -34.22 14.03
CA LYS A 73 -14.94 -35.12 15.12
C LYS A 73 -13.87 -36.18 15.36
N HIS A 74 -12.60 -35.79 15.31
CA HIS A 74 -11.51 -36.76 15.34
C HIS A 74 -11.48 -37.51 16.66
N GLU A 75 -11.80 -36.87 17.79
CA GLU A 75 -11.87 -37.52 19.11
C GLU A 75 -12.96 -38.60 19.17
N ASP A 76 -14.14 -38.33 18.59
CA ASP A 76 -15.24 -39.31 18.53
C ASP A 76 -14.81 -40.56 17.72
N HIS A 77 -14.08 -40.36 16.62
CA HIS A 77 -13.56 -41.45 15.79
C HIS A 77 -12.36 -42.15 16.44
N SER A 78 -11.50 -41.41 17.14
CA SER A 78 -10.38 -41.95 17.93
C SER A 78 -10.89 -42.92 18.98
N MET A 79 -11.94 -42.53 19.72
CA MET A 79 -12.60 -43.42 20.67
C MET A 79 -13.19 -44.67 20.00
N ALA A 80 -13.84 -44.54 18.85
CA ALA A 80 -14.39 -45.70 18.14
C ALA A 80 -13.30 -46.69 17.68
N ILE A 81 -12.18 -46.18 17.14
CA ILE A 81 -11.03 -46.98 16.69
C ILE A 81 -10.35 -47.65 17.90
N ALA A 82 -10.12 -46.89 18.98
CA ALA A 82 -9.51 -47.39 20.21
C ALA A 82 -10.37 -48.49 20.84
N LYS A 83 -11.69 -48.27 20.96
CA LYS A 83 -12.62 -49.25 21.52
C LYS A 83 -12.57 -50.57 20.75
N LYS A 84 -12.68 -50.50 19.42
CA LYS A 84 -12.64 -51.69 18.56
C LYS A 84 -11.33 -52.45 18.74
N TYR A 85 -10.19 -51.76 18.69
CA TYR A 85 -8.88 -52.39 18.88
C TYR A 85 -8.76 -53.06 20.26
N LEU A 86 -9.16 -52.37 21.33
CA LEU A 86 -9.07 -52.90 22.70
C LEU A 86 -9.97 -54.11 22.92
N GLU A 87 -11.18 -54.11 22.36
CA GLU A 87 -12.10 -55.26 22.38
C GLU A 87 -11.50 -56.47 21.63
N GLU A 88 -10.89 -56.26 20.46
CA GLU A 88 -10.20 -57.32 19.70
C GLU A 88 -8.99 -57.90 20.45
N GLN A 89 -8.34 -57.10 21.30
CA GLN A 89 -7.26 -57.56 22.18
C GLN A 89 -7.76 -58.21 23.49
N ASN A 90 -9.07 -58.36 23.69
CA ASN A 90 -9.69 -58.81 24.94
C ASN A 90 -9.26 -57.99 26.16
N TYR A 91 -9.09 -56.67 25.97
CA TYR A 91 -8.76 -55.76 27.07
C TYR A 91 -9.98 -55.53 27.98
N ASP A 92 -9.74 -55.29 29.27
CA ASP A 92 -10.80 -55.15 30.26
C ASP A 92 -11.78 -54.02 29.91
N ALA A 93 -13.08 -54.27 30.05
CA ALA A 93 -14.13 -53.34 29.64
C ALA A 93 -14.17 -52.06 30.52
N ALA A 94 -13.89 -52.18 31.82
CA ALA A 94 -13.87 -51.04 32.72
C ALA A 94 -12.63 -50.17 32.46
N LYS A 95 -11.47 -50.77 32.19
CA LYS A 95 -10.26 -50.05 31.76
C LYS A 95 -10.45 -49.41 30.38
N THR A 96 -11.11 -50.09 29.45
CA THR A 96 -11.46 -49.54 28.14
C THR A 96 -12.27 -48.25 28.29
N ALA A 97 -13.29 -48.24 29.15
CA ALA A 97 -14.08 -47.03 29.39
C ALA A 97 -13.23 -45.85 29.90
N GLN A 98 -12.23 -46.11 30.74
CA GLN A 98 -11.31 -45.06 31.21
C GLN A 98 -10.37 -44.55 30.10
N VAL A 99 -9.89 -45.43 29.22
CA VAL A 99 -9.10 -45.01 28.03
C VAL A 99 -9.93 -44.08 27.16
N LEU A 100 -11.19 -44.43 26.89
CA LEU A 100 -12.09 -43.60 26.09
C LEU A 100 -12.40 -42.25 26.76
N ALA A 101 -12.60 -42.23 28.08
CA ALA A 101 -12.78 -40.99 28.82
C ALA A 101 -11.57 -40.05 28.72
N CYS A 102 -10.36 -40.60 28.79
CA CYS A 102 -9.12 -39.84 28.59
C CYS A 102 -9.02 -39.26 27.17
N ILE A 103 -9.34 -40.05 26.14
CA ILE A 103 -9.38 -39.55 24.75
C ILE A 103 -10.43 -38.45 24.60
N ASN A 104 -11.61 -38.59 25.21
CA ASN A 104 -12.65 -37.56 25.15
C ASN A 104 -12.21 -36.24 25.80
N ALA A 105 -11.34 -36.28 26.82
CA ALA A 105 -10.86 -35.10 27.51
C ALA A 105 -9.93 -34.21 26.65
N THR A 106 -9.35 -34.72 25.55
CA THR A 106 -8.54 -33.90 24.63
C THR A 106 -9.39 -33.00 23.74
N LYS A 107 -10.72 -33.22 23.73
CA LYS A 107 -11.65 -32.43 22.92
C LYS A 107 -11.66 -30.97 23.34
N LEU A 108 -11.50 -30.08 22.36
CA LEU A 108 -11.45 -28.63 22.60
C LEU A 108 -12.69 -28.14 23.37
N GLY A 109 -12.47 -27.58 24.55
CA GLY A 109 -13.50 -26.99 25.42
C GLY A 109 -14.02 -27.91 26.52
N GLU A 110 -13.70 -29.21 26.48
CA GLU A 110 -13.97 -30.13 27.59
C GLU A 110 -13.06 -29.81 28.78
N LYS A 111 -13.54 -30.14 29.98
CA LYS A 111 -12.77 -29.98 31.22
C LYS A 111 -12.47 -31.37 31.78
N PRO A 112 -11.20 -31.68 32.09
CA PRO A 112 -10.86 -32.95 32.70
C PRO A 112 -11.53 -33.08 34.06
N SER A 113 -12.04 -34.28 34.34
CA SER A 113 -12.83 -34.61 35.54
C SER A 113 -12.03 -35.36 36.60
N ASN A 114 -10.89 -35.93 36.23
CA ASN A 114 -10.01 -36.71 37.09
C ASN A 114 -8.54 -36.57 36.65
N LEU A 115 -7.62 -37.09 37.47
CA LEU A 115 -6.18 -36.95 37.27
C LEU A 115 -5.68 -37.52 35.92
N LEU A 116 -6.24 -38.62 35.42
CA LEU A 116 -5.81 -39.19 34.13
C LEU A 116 -6.18 -38.24 32.98
N GLU A 117 -7.41 -37.71 33.01
CA GLU A 117 -7.87 -36.72 32.03
C GLU A 117 -7.05 -35.42 32.11
N GLU A 118 -6.64 -34.99 33.30
CA GLU A 118 -5.76 -33.82 33.49
C GLU A 118 -4.38 -34.06 32.84
N ILE A 119 -3.81 -35.25 33.03
CA ILE A 119 -2.49 -35.61 32.48
C ILE A 119 -2.48 -35.59 30.95
N ILE A 120 -3.47 -36.19 30.29
CA ILE A 120 -3.51 -36.20 28.81
C ILE A 120 -3.81 -34.82 28.25
N SER A 121 -4.70 -34.05 28.89
CA SER A 121 -5.00 -32.67 28.49
C SER A 121 -3.74 -31.79 28.57
N ASP A 122 -2.95 -31.95 29.64
CA ASP A 122 -1.69 -31.23 29.79
C ASP A 122 -0.64 -31.67 28.75
N ALA A 123 -0.51 -32.97 28.51
CA ALA A 123 0.46 -33.53 27.58
C ALA A 123 0.19 -33.14 26.12
N ASP A 124 -1.08 -33.07 25.72
CA ASP A 124 -1.48 -32.64 24.37
C ASP A 124 -1.07 -31.17 24.09
N PHE A 125 -1.27 -30.30 25.09
CA PHE A 125 -0.84 -28.89 25.05
C PHE A 125 0.61 -28.65 25.52
N ALA A 126 1.43 -29.70 25.68
CA ALA A 126 2.83 -29.55 26.09
C ALA A 126 3.68 -28.80 25.06
N HIS A 127 3.27 -28.82 23.78
CA HIS A 127 3.97 -28.12 22.70
C HIS A 127 4.04 -26.60 22.93
N LEU A 128 3.11 -26.00 23.68
CA LEU A 128 3.16 -24.58 24.05
C LEU A 128 4.40 -24.23 24.89
N ALA A 129 4.96 -25.21 25.61
CA ALA A 129 6.16 -25.11 26.42
C ALA A 129 7.40 -25.73 25.75
N ASP A 130 7.36 -25.94 24.44
CA ASP A 130 8.49 -26.46 23.68
C ASP A 130 9.40 -25.32 23.18
N THR A 131 10.71 -25.51 23.24
CA THR A 131 11.67 -24.52 22.72
C THR A 131 11.62 -24.41 21.19
N ASN A 132 11.13 -25.46 20.52
CA ASN A 132 10.89 -25.51 19.09
C ASN A 132 9.44 -25.11 18.70
N TYR A 133 8.68 -24.49 19.63
CA TYR A 133 7.28 -24.10 19.43
C TYR A 133 7.03 -23.39 18.09
N LYS A 134 7.94 -22.51 17.66
CA LYS A 134 7.77 -21.77 16.40
C LYS A 134 7.62 -22.69 15.19
N ASN A 135 8.44 -23.74 15.09
CA ASN A 135 8.37 -24.68 13.97
C ASN A 135 7.14 -25.59 14.11
N ILE A 136 6.78 -25.96 15.34
CA ILE A 136 5.58 -26.72 15.63
C ILE A 136 4.32 -25.97 15.17
N SER A 137 4.21 -24.71 15.59
CA SER A 137 3.15 -23.79 15.19
C SER A 137 3.10 -23.57 13.68
N GLU A 138 4.24 -23.48 12.99
CA GLU A 138 4.27 -23.37 11.53
C GLU A 138 3.77 -24.65 10.83
N ASN A 139 4.13 -25.83 11.33
CA ASN A 139 3.61 -27.10 10.79
C ASN A 139 2.08 -27.19 10.94
N LEU A 140 1.55 -26.77 12.09
CA LEU A 140 0.11 -26.69 12.31
C LEU A 140 -0.56 -25.69 11.34
N ARG A 141 0.08 -24.54 11.10
CA ARG A 141 -0.41 -23.56 10.12
C ARG A 141 -0.44 -24.13 8.70
N LEU A 142 0.61 -24.85 8.31
CA LEU A 142 0.69 -25.49 6.99
C LEU A 142 -0.37 -26.58 6.83
N GLU A 143 -0.61 -27.37 7.87
CA GLU A 143 -1.71 -28.32 7.87
C GLU A 143 -3.07 -27.61 7.70
N PHE A 144 -3.30 -26.50 8.40
CA PHE A 144 -4.53 -25.73 8.26
C PHE A 144 -4.71 -25.20 6.83
N ALA A 145 -3.62 -24.78 6.18
CA ALA A 145 -3.64 -24.36 4.79
C ALA A 145 -3.88 -25.52 3.80
N ASN A 146 -3.48 -26.74 4.14
CA ASN A 146 -3.64 -27.95 3.32
C ASN A 146 -4.96 -28.69 3.56
N THR A 147 -5.77 -28.19 4.50
CA THR A 147 -7.08 -28.73 4.88
C THR A 147 -8.12 -27.61 4.80
N ASP A 148 -9.39 -27.93 5.08
CA ASP A 148 -10.49 -26.96 4.99
C ASP A 148 -10.51 -25.94 6.16
N CYS A 149 -9.38 -25.68 6.82
CA CYS A 149 -9.27 -24.67 7.90
C CYS A 149 -9.02 -23.25 7.39
N GLY A 150 -8.56 -23.11 6.14
CA GLY A 150 -8.22 -21.83 5.54
C GLY A 150 -6.76 -21.40 5.75
N MET A 151 -6.41 -20.31 5.06
CA MET A 151 -5.07 -19.73 5.09
C MET A 151 -5.01 -18.57 6.09
N TYR A 152 -4.00 -18.59 6.95
CA TYR A 152 -3.77 -17.54 7.94
C TYR A 152 -2.56 -16.69 7.54
N SER A 153 -2.76 -15.37 7.48
CA SER A 153 -1.64 -14.45 7.42
C SER A 153 -0.75 -14.56 8.66
N ASN A 154 0.46 -13.99 8.59
CA ASN A 154 1.37 -13.97 9.74
C ASN A 154 0.79 -13.22 10.95
N GLU A 155 -0.10 -12.25 10.74
CA GLU A 155 -0.71 -11.48 11.82
C GLU A 155 -1.86 -12.25 12.46
N GLU A 156 -2.77 -12.78 11.65
CA GLU A 156 -3.89 -13.61 12.11
C GLU A 156 -3.38 -14.84 12.85
N TRP A 157 -2.36 -15.52 12.32
CA TRP A 157 -1.78 -16.69 12.97
C TRP A 157 -1.19 -16.34 14.34
N LEU A 158 -0.44 -15.24 14.44
CA LEU A 158 0.10 -14.78 15.73
C LEU A 158 -1.02 -14.46 16.74
N ASP A 159 -2.09 -13.81 16.29
CA ASP A 159 -3.22 -13.47 17.15
C ASP A 159 -3.94 -14.72 17.67
N GLU A 160 -4.23 -15.68 16.80
CA GLU A 160 -4.82 -16.97 17.20
C GLU A 160 -3.94 -17.74 18.18
N ASN A 161 -2.63 -17.79 17.94
CA ASN A 161 -1.69 -18.45 18.84
C ASN A 161 -1.66 -17.76 20.22
N ILE A 162 -1.69 -16.42 20.26
CA ILE A 162 -1.75 -15.65 21.52
C ILE A 162 -3.04 -15.95 22.28
N LYS A 163 -4.19 -16.04 21.58
CA LYS A 163 -5.49 -16.41 22.19
C LYS A 163 -5.41 -17.80 22.83
N VAL A 164 -4.88 -18.79 22.11
CA VAL A 164 -4.68 -20.15 22.64
C VAL A 164 -3.80 -20.12 23.89
N PHE A 165 -2.64 -19.45 23.85
CA PHE A 165 -1.75 -19.37 25.01
C PHE A 165 -2.40 -18.74 26.24
N THR A 166 -3.20 -17.69 26.02
CA THR A 166 -3.81 -16.88 27.06
C THR A 166 -4.99 -17.59 27.72
N ASN A 167 -5.79 -18.32 26.92
CA ASN A 167 -6.95 -19.05 27.40
C ASN A 167 -6.58 -20.43 27.99
N HIS A 168 -5.48 -21.03 27.52
CA HIS A 168 -5.02 -22.32 28.00
C HIS A 168 -4.43 -22.24 29.43
N LYS A 169 -4.62 -23.28 30.23
CA LYS A 169 -3.97 -23.49 31.53
C LYS A 169 -3.61 -24.97 31.68
N TYR A 170 -2.50 -25.25 32.35
CA TYR A 170 -2.18 -26.62 32.76
C TYR A 170 -2.98 -26.98 34.02
N TYR A 171 -3.42 -28.23 34.12
CA TYR A 171 -4.27 -28.74 35.20
C TYR A 171 -3.45 -29.35 36.34
N THR A 172 -2.50 -30.24 36.01
CA THR A 172 -1.66 -30.92 37.00
C THR A 172 -0.63 -29.96 37.62
N LYS A 173 -0.25 -30.23 38.87
CA LYS A 173 0.80 -29.47 39.55
C LYS A 173 2.15 -29.62 38.84
N GLU A 174 2.43 -30.81 38.35
CA GLU A 174 3.67 -31.22 37.69
C GLU A 174 3.85 -30.49 36.35
N ALA A 175 2.81 -30.45 35.51
CA ALA A 175 2.83 -29.68 34.27
C ALA A 175 3.03 -28.19 34.55
N ASN A 176 2.33 -27.65 35.55
CA ASN A 176 2.51 -26.25 35.94
C ASN A 176 3.95 -25.92 36.39
N LEU A 177 4.57 -26.80 37.19
CA LEU A 177 5.96 -26.61 37.64
C LEU A 177 6.97 -26.73 36.50
N LYS A 178 6.76 -27.67 35.57
CA LYS A 178 7.71 -27.95 34.48
C LYS A 178 7.56 -26.97 33.31
N TRP A 179 6.34 -26.67 32.89
CA TRP A 179 6.06 -26.12 31.56
C TRP A 179 5.61 -24.65 31.57
N SER A 180 5.07 -24.14 32.67
CA SER A 180 4.55 -22.76 32.73
C SER A 180 5.60 -21.68 32.45
N SER A 181 6.87 -21.88 32.87
CA SER A 181 7.93 -20.91 32.61
C SER A 181 8.20 -20.77 31.11
N VAL A 182 8.42 -21.89 30.41
CA VAL A 182 8.73 -21.90 28.97
C VAL A 182 7.52 -21.45 28.15
N LYS A 183 6.30 -21.86 28.53
CA LYS A 183 5.06 -21.35 27.93
C LYS A 183 4.98 -19.82 28.00
N ASN A 184 5.31 -19.23 29.14
CA ASN A 184 5.31 -17.77 29.31
C ASN A 184 6.40 -17.07 28.49
N GLU A 185 7.57 -17.69 28.32
CA GLU A 185 8.62 -17.17 27.44
C GLU A 185 8.19 -17.18 25.98
N ASN A 186 7.58 -18.27 25.53
CA ASN A 186 7.00 -18.39 24.18
C ASN A 186 5.90 -17.34 23.95
N LEU A 187 5.00 -17.12 24.92
CA LEU A 187 3.98 -16.06 24.84
C LEU A 187 4.59 -14.66 24.72
N LYS A 188 5.63 -14.35 25.51
CA LYS A 188 6.36 -13.08 25.39
C LYS A 188 6.99 -12.92 24.01
N ALA A 189 7.54 -14.00 23.45
CA ALA A 189 8.10 -13.99 22.10
C ALA A 189 7.04 -13.70 21.03
N LEU A 190 5.85 -14.31 21.14
CA LEU A 190 4.71 -14.05 20.25
C LEU A 190 4.26 -12.58 20.29
N HIS A 191 4.04 -12.01 21.48
CA HIS A 191 3.69 -10.59 21.63
C HIS A 191 4.77 -9.66 21.06
N LYS A 192 6.05 -9.99 21.24
CA LYS A 192 7.16 -9.21 20.66
C LYS A 192 7.14 -9.26 19.12
N GLN A 193 6.83 -10.42 18.54
CA GLN A 193 6.70 -10.56 17.09
C GLN A 193 5.51 -9.75 16.55
N LEU A 194 4.34 -9.85 17.20
CA LEU A 194 3.14 -9.09 16.81
C LEU A 194 3.42 -7.56 16.85
N LYS A 195 4.03 -7.06 17.94
CA LYS A 195 4.41 -5.64 18.05
C LYS A 195 5.37 -5.19 16.94
N LYS A 196 6.27 -6.06 16.48
CA LYS A 196 7.20 -5.77 15.37
C LYS A 196 6.45 -5.70 14.03
N GLN A 197 5.47 -6.56 13.80
CA GLN A 197 4.65 -6.53 12.58
C GLN A 197 3.80 -5.26 12.52
N VAL A 198 3.11 -4.91 13.60
CA VAL A 198 2.29 -3.68 13.69
C VAL A 198 3.13 -2.42 13.47
N LYS A 199 4.36 -2.35 14.01
CA LYS A 199 5.28 -1.22 13.76
C LYS A 199 5.70 -1.12 12.30
N LYS A 200 5.99 -2.24 11.63
CA LYS A 200 6.34 -2.26 10.20
C LYS A 200 5.17 -1.80 9.33
N ALA A 201 3.95 -2.25 9.62
CA ALA A 201 2.75 -1.82 8.91
C ALA A 201 2.56 -0.30 9.02
N LYS A 202 2.60 0.26 10.25
CA LYS A 202 2.50 1.71 10.48
C LYS A 202 3.60 2.54 9.79
N SER A 203 4.82 2.01 9.70
CA SER A 203 5.92 2.69 8.98
C SER A 203 5.68 2.76 7.48
N LYS A 204 5.06 1.73 6.88
CA LYS A 204 4.82 1.66 5.44
C LYS A 204 3.71 2.62 5.01
N THR A 205 2.63 2.70 5.79
CA THR A 205 1.55 3.68 5.58
C THR A 205 2.04 5.13 5.68
N ASN A 206 2.99 5.41 6.58
CA ASN A 206 3.58 6.75 6.71
C ASN A 206 4.52 7.14 5.55
N SER A 207 5.17 6.18 4.87
CA SER A 207 6.00 6.52 3.71
C SER A 207 5.17 6.87 2.48
N ASP A 208 4.05 6.18 2.26
CA ASP A 208 3.15 6.45 1.13
C ASP A 208 2.52 7.85 1.26
N ASN A 209 2.04 8.21 2.46
CA ASN A 209 1.54 9.57 2.74
C ASN A 209 2.61 10.66 2.58
N ARG A 210 3.89 10.36 2.85
CA ARG A 210 4.99 11.31 2.65
C ARG A 210 5.32 11.51 1.17
N SER A 211 5.21 10.46 0.36
CA SER A 211 5.35 10.52 -1.09
C SER A 211 4.26 11.40 -1.70
N GLU A 212 3.00 11.18 -1.33
CA GLU A 212 1.84 11.94 -1.82
C GLU A 212 1.95 13.44 -1.52
N ARG A 213 2.28 13.80 -0.26
CA ARG A 213 2.48 15.20 0.12
C ARG A 213 3.62 15.86 -0.66
N SER A 214 4.63 15.10 -1.05
CA SER A 214 5.76 15.60 -1.85
C SER A 214 5.33 15.85 -3.29
N VAL A 215 4.50 14.97 -3.87
CA VAL A 215 3.90 15.15 -5.21
C VAL A 215 2.97 16.37 -5.23
N ASP A 216 2.10 16.55 -4.24
CA ASP A 216 1.24 17.73 -4.13
C ASP A 216 2.04 19.03 -4.05
N THR A 217 3.14 19.00 -3.27
CA THR A 217 4.03 20.15 -3.12
C THR A 217 4.70 20.50 -4.45
N LEU A 218 5.17 19.50 -5.21
CA LEU A 218 5.77 19.70 -6.53
C LEU A 218 4.78 20.39 -7.47
N PHE A 219 3.55 19.87 -7.59
CA PHE A 219 2.55 20.49 -8.46
C PHE A 219 2.20 21.92 -8.03
N ARG A 220 1.99 22.15 -6.73
CA ARG A 220 1.68 23.49 -6.20
C ARG A 220 2.78 24.50 -6.50
N VAL A 221 4.04 24.14 -6.23
CA VAL A 221 5.19 25.02 -6.47
C VAL A 221 5.34 25.30 -7.97
N THR A 222 5.18 24.28 -8.80
CA THR A 222 5.38 24.41 -10.24
C THR A 222 4.27 25.25 -10.88
N LEU A 223 2.99 25.00 -10.56
CA LEU A 223 1.87 25.83 -11.02
C LEU A 223 2.03 27.29 -10.61
N LYS A 224 2.41 27.54 -9.34
CA LYS A 224 2.71 28.90 -8.86
C LYS A 224 3.82 29.56 -9.69
N ASN A 225 4.89 28.84 -9.99
CA ASN A 225 5.99 29.37 -10.80
C ASN A 225 5.51 29.72 -12.23
N HIS A 226 4.70 28.88 -12.86
CA HIS A 226 4.17 29.16 -14.20
C HIS A 226 3.23 30.37 -14.23
N ILE A 227 2.35 30.52 -13.22
CA ILE A 227 1.49 31.71 -13.08
C ILE A 227 2.36 32.95 -12.95
N THR A 228 3.33 32.95 -12.02
CA THR A 228 4.26 34.07 -11.83
C THR A 228 5.04 34.40 -13.11
N LEU A 229 5.52 33.40 -13.85
CA LEU A 229 6.23 33.63 -15.13
C LEU A 229 5.30 34.22 -16.20
N SER A 230 4.03 33.81 -16.24
CA SER A 230 3.02 34.42 -17.12
C SER A 230 2.81 35.89 -16.75
N ASP A 231 2.67 36.20 -15.47
CA ASP A 231 2.47 37.58 -14.99
C ASP A 231 3.68 38.47 -15.32
N ILE A 232 4.90 37.93 -15.21
CA ILE A 232 6.14 38.63 -15.62
C ILE A 232 6.12 38.91 -17.12
N ALA A 233 5.70 37.95 -17.95
CA ALA A 233 5.61 38.14 -19.39
C ALA A 233 4.58 39.23 -19.75
N ASP A 234 3.41 39.21 -19.13
CA ASP A 234 2.35 40.20 -19.34
C ASP A 234 2.79 41.60 -18.86
N THR A 235 3.47 41.67 -17.72
CA THR A 235 4.07 42.92 -17.20
C THR A 235 5.10 43.49 -18.19
N LYS A 236 5.99 42.66 -18.74
CA LYS A 236 6.98 43.10 -19.74
C LYS A 236 6.34 43.61 -21.03
N ALA A 237 5.31 42.92 -21.52
CA ALA A 237 4.57 43.36 -22.68
C ALA A 237 3.85 44.70 -22.44
N ASN A 238 3.26 44.89 -21.25
CA ASN A 238 2.63 46.16 -20.85
C ASN A 238 3.63 47.31 -20.71
N ILE A 239 4.81 47.08 -20.14
CA ILE A 239 5.89 48.08 -20.12
C ILE A 239 6.26 48.49 -21.55
N LEU A 240 6.43 47.52 -22.44
CA LEU A 240 6.81 47.77 -23.83
C LEU A 240 5.71 48.51 -24.61
N LEU A 241 4.43 48.22 -24.32
CA LEU A 241 3.29 48.96 -24.85
C LEU A 241 3.33 50.42 -24.41
N SER A 242 3.47 50.69 -23.11
CA SER A 242 3.49 52.04 -22.55
C SER A 242 4.66 52.86 -23.06
N VAL A 243 5.87 52.31 -23.10
CA VAL A 243 7.07 53.00 -23.60
C VAL A 243 6.90 53.38 -25.08
N ASN A 244 6.42 52.45 -25.92
CA ASN A 244 6.19 52.76 -27.33
C ASN A 244 5.05 53.77 -27.55
N ALA A 245 3.99 53.74 -26.72
CA ALA A 245 2.93 54.72 -26.80
C ALA A 245 3.43 56.15 -26.47
N ILE A 246 4.28 56.28 -25.45
CA ILE A 246 4.94 57.56 -25.11
C ILE A 246 5.82 58.03 -26.27
N ILE A 247 6.64 57.14 -26.84
CA ILE A 247 7.51 57.43 -27.98
C ILE A 247 6.70 57.97 -29.17
N ILE A 248 5.62 57.29 -29.55
CA ILE A 248 4.77 57.71 -30.67
C ILE A 248 4.14 59.07 -30.36
N SER A 249 3.64 59.28 -29.14
CA SER A 249 3.07 60.56 -28.73
C SER A 249 4.07 61.72 -28.87
N ILE A 250 5.33 61.53 -28.46
CA ILE A 250 6.40 62.52 -28.60
C ILE A 250 6.76 62.74 -30.08
N ALA A 251 6.84 61.68 -30.88
CA ALA A 251 7.13 61.80 -32.32
C ALA A 251 6.03 62.60 -33.05
N LEU A 252 4.76 62.29 -32.78
CA LEU A 252 3.60 62.97 -33.37
C LEU A 252 3.52 64.45 -32.95
N SER A 253 3.78 64.76 -31.67
CA SER A 253 3.63 66.13 -31.13
C SER A 253 4.82 67.04 -31.43
N ASN A 254 6.05 66.51 -31.47
CA ASN A 254 7.27 67.34 -31.54
C ASN A 254 8.05 67.20 -32.86
N LEU A 255 8.03 66.04 -33.51
CA LEU A 255 8.85 65.78 -34.71
C LEU A 255 8.05 66.01 -36.00
N ILE A 256 6.83 65.47 -36.09
CA ILE A 256 6.01 65.56 -37.31
C ILE A 256 5.67 67.00 -37.72
N PRO A 257 5.29 67.92 -36.81
CA PRO A 257 5.00 69.31 -37.19
C PRO A 257 6.21 70.04 -37.80
N LYS A 258 7.43 69.51 -37.64
CA LYS A 258 8.65 70.10 -38.21
C LYS A 258 8.90 69.69 -39.66
N PHE A 259 8.14 68.75 -40.21
CA PHE A 259 8.35 68.21 -41.57
C PHE A 259 8.00 69.20 -42.68
N ASP A 260 7.09 70.14 -42.42
CA ASP A 260 6.67 71.14 -43.41
C ASP A 260 7.79 72.15 -43.75
N ASN A 261 8.87 72.19 -42.95
CA ASN A 261 10.02 73.05 -43.21
C ASN A 261 11.10 72.28 -44.01
N PRO A 262 11.45 72.71 -45.24
CA PRO A 262 12.47 72.06 -46.07
C PRO A 262 13.84 71.86 -45.36
N LYS A 263 14.20 72.75 -44.43
CA LYS A 263 15.46 72.64 -43.65
C LYS A 263 15.49 71.43 -42.71
N ASN A 264 14.32 70.88 -42.37
CA ASN A 264 14.17 69.72 -41.48
C ASN A 264 13.90 68.42 -42.24
N ALA A 265 14.05 68.40 -43.57
CA ALA A 265 13.80 67.21 -44.38
C ALA A 265 14.60 65.98 -43.90
N PHE A 266 15.78 66.21 -43.29
CA PHE A 266 16.60 65.14 -42.72
C PHE A 266 15.92 64.38 -41.56
N LEU A 267 14.89 64.94 -40.92
CA LEU A 267 14.16 64.30 -39.81
C LEU A 267 13.09 63.29 -40.28
N ILE A 268 12.65 63.37 -41.54
CA ILE A 268 11.48 62.64 -42.04
C ILE A 268 11.72 61.13 -42.02
N TYR A 269 12.73 60.65 -42.77
CA TYR A 269 12.99 59.21 -42.90
C TYR A 269 13.32 58.51 -41.57
N PRO A 270 14.19 59.07 -40.69
CA PRO A 270 14.48 58.45 -39.40
C PRO A 270 13.23 58.35 -38.51
N THR A 271 12.39 59.38 -38.52
CA THR A 271 11.16 59.40 -37.70
C THR A 271 10.13 58.40 -38.21
N ILE A 272 9.93 58.29 -39.53
CA ILE A 272 9.02 57.30 -40.12
C ILE A 272 9.47 55.88 -39.79
N ILE A 273 10.77 55.58 -39.99
CA ILE A 273 11.34 54.27 -39.65
C ILE A 273 11.07 53.97 -38.17
N PHE A 274 11.39 54.91 -37.29
CA PHE A 274 11.22 54.71 -35.85
C PHE A 274 9.77 54.44 -35.45
N VAL A 275 8.82 55.24 -35.97
CA VAL A 275 7.39 55.06 -35.70
C VAL A 275 6.88 53.71 -36.21
N VAL A 276 7.29 53.27 -37.40
CA VAL A 276 6.89 51.98 -37.96
C VAL A 276 7.34 50.82 -37.05
N PHE A 277 8.61 50.83 -36.63
CA PHE A 277 9.11 49.81 -35.71
C PHE A 277 8.42 49.84 -34.34
N SER A 278 8.10 51.03 -33.81
CA SER A 278 7.32 51.17 -32.57
C SER A 278 5.88 50.65 -32.69
N VAL A 279 5.21 50.88 -33.82
CA VAL A 279 3.85 50.34 -34.08
C VAL A 279 3.90 48.81 -34.17
N VAL A 280 4.87 48.24 -34.89
CA VAL A 280 5.05 46.78 -34.97
C VAL A 280 5.30 46.19 -33.57
N ALA A 281 6.12 46.85 -32.75
CA ALA A 281 6.38 46.43 -31.38
C ALA A 281 5.11 46.44 -30.51
N ILE A 282 4.26 47.49 -30.64
CA ILE A 282 2.97 47.56 -29.96
C ILE A 282 2.06 46.41 -30.35
N ILE A 283 1.91 46.14 -31.66
CA ILE A 283 1.04 45.06 -32.16
C ILE A 283 1.47 43.72 -31.57
N LEU A 284 2.77 43.42 -31.58
CA LEU A 284 3.29 42.17 -31.03
C LEU A 284 3.13 42.08 -29.50
N SER A 285 3.30 43.19 -28.76
CA SER A 285 3.03 43.24 -27.32
C SER A 285 1.56 42.94 -27.00
N VAL A 286 0.63 43.50 -27.77
CA VAL A 286 -0.81 43.21 -27.63
C VAL A 286 -1.13 41.74 -27.95
N ILE A 287 -0.47 41.15 -28.95
CA ILE A 287 -0.62 39.72 -29.25
C ILE A 287 -0.09 38.85 -28.10
N ALA A 288 1.00 39.26 -27.44
CA ALA A 288 1.60 38.52 -26.33
C ALA A 288 0.71 38.51 -25.07
N THR A 289 -0.04 39.59 -24.81
CA THR A 289 -0.96 39.69 -23.66
C THR A 289 -2.32 39.05 -23.93
N ARG A 290 -2.62 38.66 -25.18
CA ARG A 290 -3.88 38.01 -25.52
C ARG A 290 -3.98 36.63 -24.85
N PRO A 291 -5.05 36.33 -24.11
CA PRO A 291 -5.23 35.01 -23.49
C PRO A 291 -5.39 33.94 -24.56
N SER A 292 -4.70 32.81 -24.40
CA SER A 292 -4.84 31.66 -25.28
C SER A 292 -5.94 30.73 -24.76
N ILE A 293 -7.00 30.56 -25.56
CA ILE A 293 -8.02 29.55 -25.31
C ILE A 293 -7.70 28.27 -26.09
N THR A 294 -7.40 27.18 -25.40
CA THR A 294 -7.50 25.83 -25.98
C THR A 294 -8.96 25.41 -25.90
N SER A 295 -9.60 25.23 -27.06
CA SER A 295 -11.01 24.80 -27.13
C SER A 295 -11.11 23.33 -27.52
N GLY A 296 -11.78 22.52 -26.69
CA GLY A 296 -12.28 21.20 -27.06
C GLY A 296 -13.75 21.06 -26.65
N LYS A 297 -14.58 20.39 -27.45
CA LYS A 297 -15.84 19.81 -26.98
C LYS A 297 -15.53 18.36 -26.62
N PHE A 298 -15.96 17.89 -25.45
CA PHE A 298 -15.72 16.53 -24.99
C PHE A 298 -17.04 15.85 -24.64
N THR A 299 -17.08 14.53 -24.79
CA THR A 299 -18.24 13.69 -24.46
C THR A 299 -18.08 13.04 -23.09
N LYS A 300 -19.18 12.52 -22.52
CA LYS A 300 -19.15 11.71 -21.28
C LYS A 300 -18.20 10.50 -21.39
N GLU A 301 -18.13 9.92 -22.59
CA GLU A 301 -17.26 8.78 -22.89
C GLU A 301 -15.77 9.15 -22.86
N ASP A 302 -15.41 10.38 -23.22
CA ASP A 302 -14.02 10.86 -23.14
C ASP A 302 -13.57 11.05 -21.68
N VAL A 303 -14.49 11.40 -20.78
CA VAL A 303 -14.23 11.51 -19.34
C VAL A 303 -14.03 10.13 -18.73
N ALA A 304 -14.94 9.19 -19.03
CA ALA A 304 -14.81 7.80 -18.58
C ALA A 304 -13.50 7.13 -19.07
N ASN A 305 -13.05 7.48 -20.27
CA ASN A 305 -11.79 6.99 -20.84
C ASN A 305 -10.54 7.79 -20.39
N LYS A 306 -10.64 8.70 -19.40
CA LYS A 306 -9.52 9.52 -18.87
C LYS A 306 -8.82 10.38 -19.94
N LYS A 307 -9.49 10.68 -21.04
CA LYS A 307 -8.92 11.44 -22.17
C LYS A 307 -9.00 12.95 -21.94
N VAL A 308 -9.94 13.42 -21.12
CA VAL A 308 -10.19 14.84 -20.85
C VAL A 308 -9.47 15.31 -19.58
N ASN A 309 -8.84 16.49 -19.65
CA ASN A 309 -8.37 17.21 -18.46
C ASN A 309 -9.48 18.14 -17.96
N LEU A 310 -10.21 17.72 -16.92
CA LEU A 310 -11.30 18.49 -16.32
C LEU A 310 -10.83 19.62 -15.39
N LEU A 311 -9.54 19.70 -15.07
CA LEU A 311 -8.99 20.79 -14.25
C LEU A 311 -8.83 22.10 -15.06
N PHE A 312 -8.80 22.01 -16.38
CA PHE A 312 -8.65 23.16 -17.25
C PHE A 312 -10.00 23.79 -17.62
N PHE A 313 -10.18 25.08 -17.30
CA PHE A 313 -11.43 25.81 -17.52
C PHE A 313 -11.92 25.81 -18.97
N GLY A 314 -11.02 25.84 -19.95
CA GLY A 314 -11.39 25.78 -21.36
C GLY A 314 -11.97 24.44 -21.81
N ASN A 315 -11.84 23.38 -20.99
CA ASN A 315 -12.39 22.06 -21.28
C ASN A 315 -13.77 21.86 -20.65
N PHE A 316 -14.03 22.41 -19.46
CA PHE A 316 -15.31 22.20 -18.76
C PHE A 316 -16.35 23.31 -18.96
N HIS A 317 -15.98 24.51 -19.45
CA HIS A 317 -16.92 25.64 -19.57
C HIS A 317 -18.16 25.41 -20.46
N LYS A 318 -18.21 24.30 -21.23
CA LYS A 318 -19.35 23.90 -22.06
C LYS A 318 -20.15 22.73 -21.47
N MET A 319 -19.74 22.21 -20.31
CA MET A 319 -20.41 21.10 -19.63
C MET A 319 -21.58 21.61 -18.78
N THR A 320 -22.57 20.76 -18.55
CA THR A 320 -23.60 21.04 -17.54
C THR A 320 -23.05 20.79 -16.13
N LEU A 321 -23.62 21.46 -15.12
CA LEU A 321 -23.19 21.30 -13.72
C LEU A 321 -23.22 19.83 -13.26
N PRO A 322 -24.29 19.04 -13.51
CA PRO A 322 -24.32 17.64 -13.09
C PRO A 322 -23.21 16.79 -13.73
N GLU A 323 -22.90 17.04 -15.01
CA GLU A 323 -21.83 16.32 -15.72
C GLU A 323 -20.44 16.70 -15.19
N PHE A 324 -20.26 17.95 -14.80
CA PHE A 324 -19.02 18.42 -14.20
C PHE A 324 -18.84 17.83 -12.79
N GLU A 325 -19.89 17.83 -11.96
CA GLU A 325 -19.86 17.24 -10.62
C GLU A 325 -19.50 15.75 -10.67
N GLU A 326 -20.10 15.00 -11.59
CA GLU A 326 -19.77 13.59 -11.80
C GLU A 326 -18.31 13.39 -12.23
N GLY A 327 -17.87 14.12 -13.25
CA GLY A 327 -16.52 14.00 -13.80
C GLY A 327 -15.43 14.42 -12.80
N ILE A 328 -15.62 15.53 -12.08
CA ILE A 328 -14.63 16.00 -11.11
C ILE A 328 -14.56 15.08 -9.89
N THR A 329 -15.68 14.48 -9.49
CA THR A 329 -15.70 13.48 -8.41
C THR A 329 -14.90 12.23 -8.80
N GLN A 330 -14.99 11.78 -10.05
CA GLN A 330 -14.17 10.68 -10.56
C GLN A 330 -12.67 11.04 -10.54
N VAL A 331 -12.30 12.25 -10.96
CA VAL A 331 -10.91 12.73 -10.91
C VAL A 331 -10.40 12.77 -9.47
N MET A 332 -11.22 13.21 -8.51
CA MET A 332 -10.83 13.30 -7.09
C MET A 332 -10.65 11.93 -6.43
N ASN A 333 -11.43 10.94 -6.83
CA ASN A 333 -11.42 9.60 -6.24
C ASN A 333 -10.39 8.65 -6.89
N ASP A 334 -9.83 9.01 -8.05
CA ASP A 334 -8.80 8.24 -8.77
C ASP A 334 -7.48 9.01 -8.81
N LYS A 335 -6.52 8.58 -7.98
CA LYS A 335 -5.21 9.25 -7.82
C LYS A 335 -4.42 9.33 -9.12
N ASP A 336 -4.40 8.27 -9.91
CA ASP A 336 -3.67 8.24 -11.18
C ASP A 336 -4.31 9.20 -12.19
N TYR A 337 -5.65 9.28 -12.18
CA TYR A 337 -6.36 10.22 -13.02
C TYR A 337 -6.13 11.69 -12.59
N LEU A 338 -6.13 11.97 -11.29
CA LEU A 338 -5.80 13.30 -10.75
C LEU A 338 -4.41 13.74 -11.19
N TYR A 339 -3.37 12.94 -10.91
CA TYR A 339 -2.00 13.30 -11.27
C TYR A 339 -1.81 13.39 -12.79
N SER A 340 -2.40 12.48 -13.58
CA SER A 340 -2.37 12.59 -15.05
C SER A 340 -3.00 13.90 -15.54
N SER A 341 -4.12 14.32 -14.94
CA SER A 341 -4.80 15.57 -15.30
C SER A 341 -3.95 16.79 -14.95
N MET A 342 -3.33 16.82 -13.77
CA MET A 342 -2.42 17.89 -13.36
C MET A 342 -1.16 17.95 -14.24
N THR A 343 -0.60 16.79 -14.62
CA THR A 343 0.54 16.73 -15.55
C THR A 343 0.19 17.29 -16.93
N LYS A 344 -0.99 16.94 -17.47
CA LYS A 344 -1.48 17.49 -18.74
C LYS A 344 -1.64 19.00 -18.66
N ASP A 345 -2.25 19.51 -17.57
CA ASP A 345 -2.42 20.94 -17.36
C ASP A 345 -1.08 21.69 -17.34
N LEU A 346 -0.14 21.19 -16.55
CA LEU A 346 1.20 21.75 -16.44
C LEU A 346 1.93 21.79 -17.79
N TYR A 347 1.81 20.74 -18.61
CA TYR A 347 2.39 20.69 -19.95
C TYR A 347 1.82 21.76 -20.89
N PHE A 348 0.48 21.92 -20.91
CA PHE A 348 -0.15 22.94 -21.75
C PHE A 348 0.14 24.36 -21.28
N LEU A 349 0.20 24.58 -19.97
CA LEU A 349 0.61 25.87 -19.40
C LEU A 349 2.04 26.24 -19.81
N GLY A 350 2.95 25.25 -19.83
CA GLY A 350 4.30 25.41 -20.38
C GLY A 350 4.33 25.82 -21.86
N LYS A 351 3.49 25.21 -22.71
CA LYS A 351 3.38 25.58 -24.13
C LYS A 351 2.89 27.01 -24.34
N VAL A 352 1.89 27.43 -23.56
CA VAL A 352 1.36 28.80 -23.61
C VAL A 352 2.46 29.80 -23.22
N LEU A 353 3.19 29.50 -22.14
CA LEU A 353 4.27 30.34 -21.66
C LEU A 353 5.39 30.49 -22.70
N ASP A 354 5.85 29.38 -23.28
CA ASP A 354 6.87 29.39 -24.34
C ASP A 354 6.44 30.22 -25.56
N ARG A 355 5.17 30.14 -25.98
CA ARG A 355 4.64 31.01 -27.04
C ARG A 355 4.72 32.49 -26.65
N LYS A 356 4.29 32.87 -25.44
CA LYS A 356 4.37 34.26 -24.96
C LYS A 356 5.80 34.79 -24.95
N TYR A 357 6.74 34.01 -24.39
CA TYR A 357 8.15 34.39 -24.32
C TYR A 357 8.81 34.50 -25.68
N ARG A 358 8.46 33.64 -26.65
CA ARG A 358 8.96 33.75 -28.03
C ARG A 358 8.48 35.03 -28.70
N ILE A 359 7.18 35.35 -28.60
CA ILE A 359 6.64 36.60 -29.17
C ILE A 359 7.34 37.80 -28.53
N LEU A 360 7.44 37.82 -27.20
CA LEU A 360 8.06 38.92 -26.47
C LEU A 360 9.53 39.11 -26.86
N ARG A 361 10.30 38.02 -27.02
CA ARG A 361 11.69 38.09 -27.49
C ARG A 361 11.78 38.75 -28.87
N TRP A 362 10.93 38.33 -29.81
CA TRP A 362 10.85 38.96 -31.13
C TRP A 362 10.47 40.43 -31.03
N THR A 363 9.51 40.80 -30.17
CA THR A 363 9.12 42.19 -29.96
C THR A 363 10.31 43.04 -29.50
N TYR A 364 11.08 42.58 -28.52
CA TYR A 364 12.27 43.29 -28.04
C TYR A 364 13.34 43.40 -29.14
N SER A 365 13.59 42.33 -29.88
CA SER A 365 14.55 42.35 -30.99
C SER A 365 14.14 43.33 -32.08
N ILE A 366 12.88 43.31 -32.51
CA ILE A 366 12.35 44.23 -33.54
C ILE A 366 12.44 45.67 -33.05
N PHE A 367 12.04 45.95 -31.80
CA PHE A 367 12.14 47.29 -31.23
C PHE A 367 13.58 47.79 -31.15
N MET A 368 14.51 46.95 -30.69
CA MET A 368 15.94 47.29 -30.58
C MET A 368 16.57 47.55 -31.95
N ILE A 369 16.30 46.69 -32.94
CA ILE A 369 16.73 46.89 -34.33
C ILE A 369 16.15 48.21 -34.87
N GLY A 370 14.87 48.47 -34.60
CA GLY A 370 14.20 49.72 -34.98
C GLY A 370 14.90 50.96 -34.45
N ILE A 371 15.30 50.96 -33.17
CA ILE A 371 16.08 52.06 -32.59
C ILE A 371 17.41 52.23 -33.33
N ILE A 372 18.18 51.16 -33.49
CA ILE A 372 19.51 51.21 -34.11
C ILE A 372 19.43 51.71 -35.56
N VAL A 373 18.53 51.14 -36.35
CA VAL A 373 18.32 51.55 -37.74
C VAL A 373 17.85 52.99 -37.83
N SER A 374 16.99 53.46 -36.92
CA SER A 374 16.54 54.85 -36.89
C SER A 374 17.67 55.83 -36.56
N VAL A 375 18.55 55.48 -35.63
CA VAL A 375 19.73 56.29 -35.29
C VAL A 375 20.71 56.37 -36.46
N ILE A 376 20.98 55.25 -37.13
CA ILE A 376 21.83 55.23 -38.33
C ILE A 376 21.19 56.04 -39.45
N ALA A 377 19.88 55.87 -39.68
CA ALA A 377 19.12 56.64 -40.66
C ALA A 377 19.21 58.13 -40.35
N PHE A 378 19.15 58.53 -39.08
CA PHE A 378 19.32 59.93 -38.68
C PHE A 378 20.70 60.46 -39.05
N ALA A 379 21.77 59.74 -38.72
CA ALA A 379 23.13 60.17 -39.05
C ALA A 379 23.37 60.30 -40.57
N VAL A 380 22.87 59.33 -41.34
CA VAL A 380 22.96 59.33 -42.81
C VAL A 380 22.11 60.47 -43.39
N SER A 381 20.85 60.56 -42.98
CA SER A 381 19.91 61.59 -43.44
C SER A 381 20.44 62.99 -43.13
N TYR A 382 20.99 63.20 -41.93
CA TYR A 382 21.63 64.46 -41.55
C TYR A 382 22.80 64.80 -42.48
N LYS A 383 23.71 63.85 -42.74
CA LYS A 383 24.87 64.08 -43.62
C LYS A 383 24.49 64.49 -45.03
N TYR A 384 23.42 63.90 -45.61
CA TYR A 384 23.07 64.12 -47.02
C TYR A 384 21.96 65.15 -47.25
N LEU A 385 21.04 65.35 -46.31
CA LEU A 385 19.89 66.24 -46.48
C LEU A 385 20.02 67.55 -45.67
N CYS A 386 20.92 67.62 -44.68
CA CYS A 386 21.21 68.88 -43.99
C CYS A 386 22.23 69.75 -44.74
N VAL A 387 23.07 69.15 -45.59
CA VAL A 387 24.14 69.85 -46.33
C VAL A 387 23.68 70.37 -47.70
N VAL A 388 22.51 69.91 -48.17
CA VAL A 388 21.99 70.19 -49.53
C VAL A 388 20.86 71.24 -49.53
N VAL A 389 20.51 71.82 -48.37
CA VAL A 389 19.48 72.87 -48.22
C VAL A 389 20.08 74.20 -47.78
#